data_AF-A0A378XWV3-F1
#
_entry.id   AF-A0A378XWV3-F1
#
_cell.length_a   1.000
_cell.length_b   1.000
_cell.length_c   1.000
_cell.angle_alpha   90.00
_cell.angle_beta   90.00
_cell.angle_gamma   90.00
#
_symmetry.space_group_name_H-M   'P 1'
#
loop_
_entity.id
_entity.type
_entity.pdbx_description
1 polymer ?
#
loop_
_entity_poly.entity_id
_entity_poly.type
_entity_poly.pdbx_seq_one_letter_code
_entity_poly.pdbx_strand_id
1 'polypeptide(L)'
;MDSGSNLAYGSATPLIEALIEFEQELEANRHSLSFDLGLIMEQGRAPRYMATPPDVIPFAHAGVDGIHYGFLTDFGLEKDLSQAPIVCVSPVDWTGVWVVARHLQDFLSVVYTENSSLKRYYASGADYSGHAGQRPPQAVDERTAFVRKCFRERFGILPIQDMAAYIDSLRTERKQNEVAPTLNGLGIQAPSSLKRSSSIESDFLNVTEPFLWEQQGEAVRDLFRSGSREARLAFIRDAQTRHLFTHSALRAFVTGQLRLMGLSEAATYLEESYYTVIPDTIESR
;
A
#
# COMPACT_ATOMS: atom_id res chain seq x y z
N MET A 1 20.09 -14.50 -20.58
CA MET A 1 19.04 -13.47 -20.71
C MET A 1 17.72 -14.19 -20.62
N ASP A 2 17.22 -14.38 -19.40
CA ASP A 2 15.83 -14.80 -19.18
C ASP A 2 15.01 -13.52 -19.04
N SER A 3 14.54 -13.01 -20.18
CA SER A 3 13.50 -12.00 -20.25
C SER A 3 12.16 -12.70 -19.96
N GLY A 4 11.63 -12.51 -18.76
CA GLY A 4 10.37 -13.15 -18.37
C GLY A 4 9.90 -12.74 -16.99
N SER A 5 9.69 -11.45 -16.78
CA SER A 5 9.00 -10.91 -15.60
C SER A 5 7.53 -11.33 -15.63
N ASN A 6 7.23 -12.59 -15.28
CA ASN A 6 5.86 -13.06 -15.11
C ASN A 6 5.34 -12.65 -13.73
N LEU A 7 5.36 -11.35 -13.41
CA LEU A 7 4.30 -10.83 -12.55
C LEU A 7 3.19 -10.42 -13.47
N ALA A 8 2.15 -11.23 -13.50
CA ALA A 8 0.90 -10.77 -14.04
C ALA A 8 0.34 -9.73 -13.05
N TYR A 9 0.74 -8.46 -13.19
CA TYR A 9 0.02 -7.30 -12.63
C TYR A 9 -1.38 -7.16 -13.27
N GLY A 10 -1.95 -8.26 -13.77
CA GLY A 10 -3.23 -8.35 -14.45
C GLY A 10 -3.38 -7.26 -15.52
N SER A 11 -4.46 -6.50 -15.38
CA SER A 11 -4.78 -5.37 -16.24
C SER A 11 -3.79 -4.20 -16.18
N ALA A 12 -2.96 -4.10 -15.14
CA ALA A 12 -1.94 -3.06 -15.02
C ALA A 12 -0.64 -3.40 -15.76
N THR A 13 -0.44 -4.66 -16.17
CA THR A 13 0.78 -5.12 -16.86
C THR A 13 1.22 -4.21 -18.01
N PRO A 14 0.34 -3.79 -18.96
CA PRO A 14 0.77 -2.96 -20.08
C PRO A 14 1.40 -1.62 -19.66
N LEU A 15 0.87 -0.97 -18.62
CA LEU A 15 1.39 0.32 -18.15
C LEU A 15 2.67 0.13 -17.33
N ILE A 16 2.78 -0.96 -16.55
CA ILE A 16 4.01 -1.30 -15.83
C ILE A 16 5.15 -1.63 -16.81
N GLU A 17 4.88 -2.45 -17.83
CA GLU A 17 5.87 -2.76 -18.87
C GLU A 17 6.30 -1.51 -19.62
N ALA A 18 5.37 -0.63 -19.98
CA ALA A 18 5.68 0.65 -20.61
C ALA A 18 6.56 1.57 -19.73
N LEU A 19 6.41 1.53 -18.40
CA LEU A 19 7.28 2.26 -17.47
C LEU A 19 8.68 1.65 -17.40
N ILE A 20 8.80 0.33 -17.42
CA ILE A 20 10.09 -0.39 -17.44
C ILE A 20 10.82 -0.12 -18.76
N GLU A 21 10.13 -0.18 -19.90
CA GLU A 21 10.67 0.18 -21.22
C GLU A 21 11.13 1.64 -21.23
N PHE A 22 10.34 2.55 -20.67
CA PHE A 22 10.70 3.96 -20.60
C PHE A 22 11.95 4.19 -19.74
N GLU A 23 12.14 3.47 -18.64
CA GLU A 23 13.40 3.53 -17.86
C GLU A 23 14.59 3.12 -18.72
N GLN A 24 14.49 2.03 -19.48
CA GLN A 24 15.57 1.55 -20.36
C GLN A 24 15.92 2.57 -21.45
N GLU A 25 14.91 3.24 -22.02
CA GLU A 25 15.10 4.32 -23.00
C GLU A 25 15.79 5.54 -22.37
N LEU A 26 15.43 5.91 -21.14
CA LEU A 26 16.08 6.99 -20.40
C LEU A 26 17.55 6.65 -20.07
N GLU A 27 17.81 5.44 -19.58
CA GLU A 27 19.15 4.98 -19.23
C GLU A 27 20.10 5.02 -20.44
N ALA A 28 19.62 4.64 -21.63
CA ALA A 28 20.38 4.75 -22.88
C ALA A 28 20.83 6.19 -23.20
N ASN A 29 20.12 7.18 -22.65
CA ASN A 29 20.41 8.61 -22.79
C ASN A 29 21.00 9.24 -21.51
N ARG A 30 21.46 8.44 -20.54
CA ARG A 30 22.01 8.87 -19.24
C ARG A 30 21.01 9.61 -18.34
N HIS A 31 19.72 9.31 -18.49
CA HIS A 31 18.62 9.73 -17.61
C HIS A 31 18.09 8.52 -16.83
N SER A 32 17.22 8.74 -15.84
CA SER A 32 16.56 7.66 -15.08
C SER A 32 15.35 8.18 -14.31
N LEU A 33 14.25 7.42 -14.30
CA LEU A 33 13.09 7.61 -13.42
C LEU A 33 13.50 7.64 -11.95
N SER A 34 14.48 6.83 -11.55
CA SER A 34 14.98 6.79 -10.17
C SER A 34 15.57 8.13 -9.75
N PHE A 35 16.51 8.64 -10.53
CA PHE A 35 17.24 9.86 -10.18
C PHE A 35 16.41 11.12 -10.46
N ASP A 36 15.75 11.16 -11.61
CA ASP A 36 15.07 12.36 -12.11
C ASP A 36 13.64 12.47 -11.59
N LEU A 37 12.96 11.35 -11.33
CA LEU A 37 11.58 11.32 -10.85
C LEU A 37 11.39 10.56 -9.55
N GLY A 38 12.44 10.06 -8.89
CA GLY A 38 12.34 9.37 -7.60
C GLY A 38 11.46 8.12 -7.60
N LEU A 39 11.40 7.39 -8.72
CA LEU A 39 10.58 6.21 -8.93
C LEU A 39 11.42 5.06 -9.48
N ILE A 40 11.45 3.93 -8.78
CA ILE A 40 12.18 2.73 -9.20
C ILE A 40 11.18 1.61 -9.39
N MET A 41 11.09 1.06 -10.61
CA MET A 41 10.15 -0.01 -10.93
C MET A 41 10.67 -1.37 -10.45
N GLU A 42 9.76 -2.20 -9.93
CA GLU A 42 10.10 -3.56 -9.52
C GLU A 42 10.27 -4.47 -10.75
N GLN A 43 11.46 -5.06 -10.89
CA GLN A 43 11.77 -6.02 -11.94
C GLN A 43 11.54 -7.43 -11.41
N GLY A 44 10.33 -7.95 -11.59
CA GLY A 44 9.95 -9.24 -11.03
C GLY A 44 9.36 -9.10 -9.63
N ARG A 45 9.51 -10.14 -8.81
CA ARG A 45 8.74 -10.27 -7.58
C ARG A 45 9.32 -9.35 -6.52
N ALA A 46 8.61 -8.25 -6.27
CA ALA A 46 9.01 -7.25 -5.30
C ALA A 46 9.22 -7.86 -3.90
N PRO A 47 10.29 -7.48 -3.19
CA PRO A 47 10.46 -7.86 -1.79
C PRO A 47 9.31 -7.29 -0.95
N ARG A 48 8.87 -8.07 0.05
CA ARG A 48 7.81 -7.66 0.97
C ARG A 48 8.40 -7.45 2.36
N TYR A 49 8.22 -6.25 2.89
CA TYR A 49 8.63 -5.90 4.26
C TYR A 49 7.52 -6.21 5.26
N MET A 50 7.87 -6.30 6.56
CA MET A 50 6.90 -6.46 7.66
C MET A 50 5.91 -5.31 7.81
N ALA A 51 6.03 -4.22 7.05
CA ALA A 51 5.04 -3.15 6.98
C ALA A 51 4.05 -3.33 5.81
N THR A 52 4.33 -4.24 4.87
CA THR A 52 3.56 -4.43 3.63
C THR A 52 2.29 -5.23 3.91
N PRO A 53 1.10 -4.61 3.81
CA PRO A 53 -0.14 -5.32 4.07
C PRO A 53 -0.33 -6.51 3.12
N PRO A 54 -0.95 -7.61 3.59
CA PRO A 54 -1.13 -8.81 2.79
C PRO A 54 -2.07 -8.63 1.59
N ASP A 55 -2.81 -7.54 1.52
CA ASP A 55 -3.68 -7.17 0.41
C ASP A 55 -3.07 -6.10 -0.52
N VAL A 56 -1.78 -5.82 -0.38
CA VAL A 56 -1.03 -4.89 -1.24
C VAL A 56 -0.10 -5.65 -2.17
N ILE A 57 -0.06 -5.31 -3.46
CA ILE A 57 0.88 -5.85 -4.45
C ILE A 57 1.88 -4.75 -4.83
N PRO A 58 3.13 -4.78 -4.32
CA PRO A 58 4.13 -3.78 -4.66
C PRO A 58 4.52 -3.82 -6.14
N PHE A 59 4.79 -2.67 -6.73
CA PHE A 59 5.24 -2.55 -8.13
C PHE A 59 6.36 -1.52 -8.34
N ALA A 60 6.62 -0.65 -7.37
CA ALA A 60 7.69 0.34 -7.43
C ALA A 60 8.15 0.76 -6.03
N HIS A 61 9.31 1.37 -5.92
CA HIS A 61 9.84 1.90 -4.67
C HIS A 61 10.54 3.25 -4.82
N ALA A 62 10.71 3.94 -3.69
CA ALA A 62 11.31 5.28 -3.62
C ALA A 62 12.85 5.26 -3.44
N GLY A 63 13.45 4.07 -3.27
CA GLY A 63 14.90 3.84 -3.19
C GLY A 63 15.48 3.77 -1.77
N VAL A 64 14.92 4.53 -0.82
CA VAL A 64 15.42 4.62 0.55
C VAL A 64 14.36 4.23 1.58
N ASP A 65 14.80 3.83 2.77
CA ASP A 65 13.97 3.57 3.95
C ASP A 65 12.90 2.46 3.79
N GLY A 66 13.02 1.64 2.74
CA GLY A 66 12.05 0.61 2.40
C GLY A 66 10.69 1.15 1.94
N ILE A 67 10.60 2.44 1.61
CA ILE A 67 9.37 3.06 1.12
C ILE A 67 9.04 2.53 -0.27
N HIS A 68 7.83 1.99 -0.43
CA HIS A 68 7.37 1.40 -1.69
C HIS A 68 5.90 1.66 -1.98
N TYR A 69 5.53 1.45 -3.24
CA TYR A 69 4.20 1.69 -3.77
C TYR A 69 3.58 0.39 -4.25
N GLY A 70 2.29 0.22 -4.01
CA GLY A 70 1.59 -1.00 -4.37
C GLY A 70 0.11 -0.80 -4.66
N PHE A 71 -0.45 -1.75 -5.41
CA PHE A 71 -1.88 -1.85 -5.66
C PHE A 71 -2.58 -2.36 -4.40
N LEU A 72 -3.55 -1.61 -3.89
CA LEU A 72 -4.42 -2.04 -2.81
C LEU A 72 -5.59 -2.85 -3.38
N THR A 73 -5.58 -4.16 -3.13
CA THR A 73 -6.58 -5.10 -3.68
C THR A 73 -7.83 -5.22 -2.83
N ASP A 74 -7.82 -4.65 -1.62
CA ASP A 74 -8.90 -4.80 -0.63
C ASP A 74 -9.26 -6.28 -0.38
N PHE A 75 -8.23 -7.10 -0.19
CA PHE A 75 -8.32 -8.56 -0.03
C PHE A 75 -9.01 -9.23 -1.24
N GLY A 76 -8.57 -8.86 -2.45
CA GLY A 76 -9.07 -9.40 -3.72
C GLY A 76 -10.47 -8.91 -4.11
N LEU A 77 -10.98 -7.86 -3.46
CA LEU A 77 -12.20 -7.18 -3.86
C LEU A 77 -11.99 -6.47 -5.21
N GLU A 78 -10.89 -5.76 -5.34
CA GLU A 78 -10.48 -5.15 -6.61
C GLU A 78 -9.73 -6.16 -7.45
N LYS A 79 -10.25 -6.42 -8.65
CA LYS A 79 -9.70 -7.40 -9.59
C LYS A 79 -9.00 -6.73 -10.76
N ASP A 80 -9.40 -5.50 -11.07
CA ASP A 80 -8.76 -4.69 -12.08
C ASP A 80 -7.67 -3.83 -11.43
N LEU A 81 -6.44 -4.33 -11.45
CA LEU A 81 -5.30 -3.60 -10.88
C LEU A 81 -5.02 -2.27 -11.59
N SER A 82 -5.50 -2.08 -12.82
CA SER A 82 -5.40 -0.78 -13.50
C SER A 82 -6.27 0.29 -12.84
N GLN A 83 -7.29 -0.12 -12.09
CA GLN A 83 -8.24 0.73 -11.35
C GLN A 83 -8.02 0.67 -9.83
N ALA A 84 -7.15 -0.22 -9.34
CA ALA A 84 -6.90 -0.37 -7.92
C ALA A 84 -6.23 0.88 -7.31
N PRO A 85 -6.68 1.34 -6.12
CA PRO A 85 -5.99 2.40 -5.40
C PRO A 85 -4.52 2.10 -5.21
N ILE A 86 -3.68 3.13 -5.36
CA ILE A 86 -2.25 3.01 -5.10
C ILE A 86 -1.99 3.49 -3.68
N VAL A 87 -1.28 2.68 -2.92
CA VAL A 87 -0.82 3.04 -1.58
C VAL A 87 0.69 3.26 -1.55
N CYS A 88 1.13 4.17 -0.68
CA CYS A 88 2.50 4.20 -0.20
C CYS A 88 2.58 3.41 1.10
N VAL A 89 3.54 2.49 1.18
CA VAL A 89 3.93 1.77 2.39
C VAL A 89 5.28 2.35 2.84
N SER A 90 5.32 2.83 4.08
CA SER A 90 6.50 3.42 4.71
C SER A 90 6.80 2.70 6.03
N PRO A 91 7.84 1.85 6.09
CA PRO A 91 8.27 1.21 7.33
C PRO A 91 8.73 2.19 8.43
N VAL A 92 9.01 3.44 8.07
CA VAL A 92 9.55 4.48 8.98
C VAL A 92 8.48 5.46 9.48
N ASP A 93 7.28 5.46 8.90
CA ASP A 93 6.17 6.30 9.35
C ASP A 93 5.25 5.50 10.28
N TRP A 94 4.80 6.12 11.38
CA TRP A 94 3.93 5.46 12.36
C TRP A 94 2.56 5.06 11.78
N THR A 95 2.10 5.75 10.73
CA THR A 95 0.87 5.38 10.02
C THR A 95 1.07 4.12 9.19
N GLY A 96 2.31 3.85 8.77
CA GLY A 96 2.73 2.68 8.02
C GLY A 96 2.30 2.67 6.56
N VAL A 97 1.02 2.92 6.26
CA VAL A 97 0.47 2.82 4.90
C VAL A 97 -0.69 3.79 4.67
N TRP A 98 -0.74 4.40 3.49
CA TRP A 98 -1.84 5.31 3.09
C TRP A 98 -2.06 5.33 1.59
N VAL A 99 -3.28 5.68 1.18
CA VAL A 99 -3.62 5.88 -0.24
C VAL A 99 -2.94 7.15 -0.75
N VAL A 100 -2.27 7.03 -1.90
CA VAL A 100 -1.58 8.12 -2.59
C VAL A 100 -2.15 8.43 -3.96
N ALA A 101 -2.91 7.50 -4.56
CA ALA A 101 -3.64 7.76 -5.79
C ALA A 101 -4.86 6.86 -5.98
N ARG A 102 -5.81 7.29 -6.83
CA ARG A 102 -7.01 6.49 -7.13
C ARG A 102 -6.72 5.21 -7.92
N HIS A 103 -5.72 5.29 -8.80
CA HIS A 103 -5.33 4.21 -9.70
C HIS A 103 -3.95 4.51 -10.32
N LEU A 104 -3.41 3.57 -11.10
CA LEU A 104 -2.04 3.66 -11.62
C LEU A 104 -1.80 4.91 -12.50
N GLN A 105 -2.71 5.24 -13.41
CA GLN A 105 -2.59 6.46 -14.23
C GLN A 105 -2.61 7.75 -13.39
N ASP A 106 -3.43 7.79 -12.33
CA ASP A 106 -3.50 8.91 -11.41
C ASP A 106 -2.22 9.02 -10.57
N PHE A 107 -1.63 7.88 -10.19
CA PHE A 107 -0.32 7.82 -9.53
C PHE A 107 0.79 8.45 -10.39
N LEU A 108 0.81 8.22 -11.71
CA LEU A 108 1.77 8.90 -12.60
C LEU A 108 1.57 10.43 -12.60
N SER A 109 0.33 10.89 -12.44
CA SER A 109 0.01 12.31 -12.32
C SER A 109 0.52 12.90 -11.00
N VAL A 110 0.47 12.13 -9.91
CA VAL A 110 1.08 12.53 -8.62
C VAL A 110 2.61 12.58 -8.73
N VAL A 111 3.24 11.54 -9.27
CA VAL A 111 4.71 11.50 -9.50
C VAL A 111 5.15 12.70 -10.35
N TYR A 112 4.42 12.98 -11.44
CA TYR A 112 4.70 14.12 -12.30
C TYR A 112 4.51 15.46 -11.61
N THR A 113 3.48 15.61 -10.75
CA THR A 113 3.14 16.90 -10.15
C THR A 113 4.03 17.20 -8.96
N GLU A 114 4.05 16.30 -7.98
CA GLU A 114 4.74 16.47 -6.70
C GLU A 114 5.07 15.11 -6.06
N ASN A 115 6.13 14.44 -6.53
CA ASN A 115 6.55 13.14 -5.96
C ASN A 115 6.81 13.23 -4.44
N SER A 116 7.31 14.35 -3.91
CA SER A 116 7.62 14.41 -2.48
C SER A 116 6.39 14.22 -1.57
N SER A 117 5.18 14.41 -2.12
CA SER A 117 3.93 14.12 -1.42
C SER A 117 3.69 12.62 -1.18
N LEU A 118 4.26 11.74 -2.01
CA LEU A 118 4.09 10.30 -1.90
C LEU A 118 4.77 9.72 -0.66
N LYS A 119 5.87 10.32 -0.22
CA LYS A 119 6.78 9.78 0.81
C LYS A 119 6.42 10.19 2.24
N ARG A 120 5.34 10.96 2.41
CA ARG A 120 4.88 11.45 3.71
C ARG A 120 3.37 11.33 3.81
N TYR A 121 2.90 10.88 4.96
CA TYR A 121 1.49 10.92 5.28
C TYR A 121 1.02 12.36 5.53
N TYR A 122 -0.05 12.76 4.84
CA TYR A 122 -0.80 13.99 5.15
C TYR A 122 -2.22 13.65 5.56
N ALA A 123 -2.62 14.08 6.75
CA ALA A 123 -3.96 13.81 7.28
C ALA A 123 -5.06 14.55 6.50
N SER A 124 -4.73 15.68 5.86
CA SER A 124 -5.63 16.51 5.07
C SER A 124 -4.86 17.36 4.06
N GLY A 125 -5.58 17.99 3.14
CA GLY A 125 -5.04 19.02 2.24
C GLY A 125 -4.43 20.20 3.00
N ALA A 126 -5.01 20.59 4.14
CA ALA A 126 -4.48 21.66 4.99
C ALA A 126 -3.12 21.29 5.62
N ASP A 127 -2.96 20.03 6.06
CA ASP A 127 -1.68 19.50 6.56
C ASP A 127 -0.61 19.52 5.46
N TYR A 128 -0.99 19.11 4.24
CA TYR A 128 -0.12 19.23 3.07
C TYR A 128 0.26 20.67 2.76
N SER A 129 -0.69 21.60 2.68
CA SER A 129 -0.41 23.02 2.38
C SER A 129 0.48 23.66 3.45
N GLY A 130 0.27 23.31 4.72
CA GLY A 130 1.10 23.78 5.83
C GLY A 130 2.55 23.34 5.69
N HIS A 131 2.80 22.10 5.28
CA HIS A 131 4.14 21.57 5.03
C HIS A 131 4.75 22.11 3.72
N ALA A 132 3.98 22.15 2.63
CA ALA A 132 4.44 22.62 1.34
C ALA A 132 4.83 24.10 1.38
N GLY A 133 4.08 24.94 2.10
CA GLY A 133 4.38 26.36 2.29
C GLY A 133 5.65 26.64 3.08
N GLN A 134 6.19 25.66 3.80
CA GLN A 134 7.46 25.78 4.53
C GLN A 134 8.68 25.42 3.67
N ARG A 135 8.48 24.81 2.51
CA ARG A 135 9.59 24.44 1.62
C ARG A 135 9.98 25.62 0.73
N PRO A 136 11.28 25.94 0.62
CA PRO A 136 11.73 26.88 -0.39
C PRO A 136 11.42 26.30 -1.78
N PRO A 137 11.06 27.13 -2.78
CA PRO A 137 10.92 26.68 -4.15
C PRO A 137 12.19 25.97 -4.59
N GLN A 138 12.10 24.69 -4.88
CA GLN A 138 13.24 23.94 -5.38
C GLN A 138 13.33 24.17 -6.89
N ALA A 139 14.43 24.75 -7.34
CA ALA A 139 14.68 24.87 -8.78
C ALA A 139 14.75 23.45 -9.36
N VAL A 140 13.88 23.17 -10.33
CA VAL A 140 13.96 21.94 -11.11
C VAL A 140 15.10 22.12 -12.11
N ASP A 141 16.13 21.29 -12.02
CA ASP A 141 17.25 21.33 -12.95
C ASP A 141 16.81 20.92 -14.37
N GLU A 142 17.61 21.27 -15.38
CA GLU A 142 17.29 21.03 -16.79
C GLU A 142 17.11 19.55 -17.13
N ARG A 143 17.86 18.67 -16.45
CA ARG A 143 17.81 17.22 -16.65
C ARG A 143 16.47 16.68 -16.16
N THR A 144 16.06 17.03 -14.94
CA THR A 144 14.76 16.68 -14.37
C THR A 144 13.61 17.26 -15.22
N ALA A 145 13.74 18.50 -15.69
CA ALA A 145 12.74 19.14 -16.54
C ALA A 145 12.55 18.41 -17.88
N PHE A 146 13.63 17.96 -18.50
CA PHE A 146 13.60 17.15 -19.72
C PHE A 146 12.86 15.82 -19.49
N VAL A 147 13.25 15.06 -18.45
CA VAL A 147 12.61 13.77 -18.15
C VAL A 147 11.13 13.95 -17.83
N ARG A 148 10.74 14.97 -17.04
CA ARG A 148 9.33 15.29 -16.78
C ARG A 148 8.56 15.54 -18.07
N LYS A 149 9.14 16.25 -19.04
CA LYS A 149 8.50 16.49 -20.34
C LYS A 149 8.26 15.18 -21.10
N CYS A 150 9.29 14.36 -21.25
CA CYS A 150 9.19 13.06 -21.92
C CYS A 150 8.16 12.14 -21.23
N PHE A 151 8.19 12.10 -19.90
CA PHE A 151 7.26 11.33 -19.09
C PHE A 151 5.81 11.76 -19.32
N ARG A 152 5.54 13.06 -19.31
CA ARG A 152 4.21 13.59 -19.60
C ARG A 152 3.71 13.25 -21.01
N GLU A 153 4.58 13.40 -22.00
CA GLU A 153 4.24 13.15 -23.41
C GLU A 153 3.99 11.66 -23.67
N ARG A 154 4.82 10.78 -23.11
CA ARG A 154 4.71 9.32 -23.28
C ARG A 154 3.44 8.75 -22.65
N PHE A 155 3.11 9.19 -21.44
CA PHE A 155 2.02 8.60 -20.65
C PHE A 155 0.75 9.46 -20.62
N GLY A 156 0.69 10.55 -21.41
CA GLY A 156 -0.48 11.42 -21.50
C GLY A 156 -0.87 12.04 -20.15
N ILE A 157 0.10 12.46 -19.36
CA ILE A 157 -0.12 12.87 -17.96
C ILE A 157 -0.80 14.23 -17.89
N LEU A 158 -1.83 14.32 -17.05
CA LEU A 158 -2.49 15.56 -16.69
C LEU A 158 -2.02 15.99 -15.30
N PRO A 159 -1.37 17.16 -15.15
CA PRO A 159 -0.89 17.62 -13.86
C PRO A 159 -2.06 17.87 -12.90
N ILE A 160 -1.89 17.49 -11.64
CA ILE A 160 -2.87 17.76 -10.58
C ILE A 160 -2.82 19.25 -10.26
N GLN A 161 -3.95 19.94 -10.45
CA GLN A 161 -4.03 21.40 -10.30
C GLN A 161 -3.98 21.84 -8.83
N ASP A 162 -4.63 21.07 -7.96
CA ASP A 162 -4.68 21.35 -6.52
C ASP A 162 -4.40 20.05 -5.75
N MET A 163 -3.16 19.91 -5.30
CA MET A 163 -2.71 18.75 -4.54
C MET A 163 -3.39 18.65 -3.16
N ALA A 164 -3.75 19.77 -2.54
CA ALA A 164 -4.42 19.76 -1.25
C ALA A 164 -5.84 19.21 -1.38
N ALA A 165 -6.61 19.74 -2.33
CA ALA A 165 -7.95 19.24 -2.64
C ALA A 165 -7.91 17.77 -3.12
N TYR A 166 -6.88 17.39 -3.87
CA TYR A 166 -6.68 16.01 -4.31
C TYR A 166 -6.51 15.06 -3.12
N ILE A 167 -5.66 15.39 -2.14
CA ILE A 167 -5.47 14.58 -0.92
C ILE A 167 -6.78 14.42 -0.15
N ASP A 168 -7.54 15.51 0.03
CA ASP A 168 -8.85 15.46 0.71
C ASP A 168 -9.85 14.58 -0.05
N SER A 169 -9.84 14.62 -1.39
CA SER A 169 -10.69 13.79 -2.22
C SER A 169 -10.38 12.30 -2.07
N LEU A 170 -9.10 11.90 -2.06
CA LEU A 170 -8.70 10.50 -1.84
C LEU A 170 -9.25 9.96 -0.53
N ARG A 171 -9.13 10.72 0.56
CA ARG A 171 -9.64 10.31 1.87
C ARG A 171 -11.15 10.22 1.91
N THR A 172 -11.82 11.21 1.31
CA THR A 172 -13.28 11.25 1.27
C THR A 172 -13.85 10.09 0.47
N GLU A 173 -13.33 9.86 -0.73
CA GLU A 173 -13.71 8.73 -1.61
C GLU A 173 -13.46 7.40 -0.91
N ARG A 174 -12.31 7.27 -0.25
CA ARG A 174 -11.97 6.04 0.48
C ARG A 174 -12.92 5.74 1.64
N LYS A 175 -13.31 6.78 2.39
CA LYS A 175 -14.22 6.66 3.53
C LYS A 175 -15.66 6.39 3.12
N GLN A 176 -16.09 6.81 1.92
CA GLN A 176 -17.46 6.61 1.45
C GLN A 176 -17.88 5.14 1.34
N ASN A 177 -16.92 4.24 1.06
CA ASN A 177 -17.18 2.81 0.89
C ASN A 177 -16.63 1.95 2.05
N GLU A 178 -16.18 2.61 3.13
CA GLU A 178 -15.68 1.95 4.34
C GLU A 178 -16.83 1.30 5.12
N VAL A 179 -16.68 0.01 5.42
CA VAL A 179 -17.60 -0.76 6.28
C VAL A 179 -17.01 -1.08 7.66
N ALA A 180 -15.69 -0.97 7.80
CA ALA A 180 -15.02 -1.09 9.08
C ALA A 180 -13.80 -0.17 9.11
N PRO A 181 -13.62 0.68 10.15
CA PRO A 181 -12.42 1.48 10.28
C PRO A 181 -11.20 0.60 10.62
N THR A 182 -10.01 1.08 10.29
CA THR A 182 -8.72 0.50 10.71
C THR A 182 -7.81 1.59 11.25
N LEU A 183 -6.81 1.23 12.05
CA LEU A 183 -5.91 2.17 12.75
C LEU A 183 -5.18 3.13 11.81
N ASN A 184 -4.75 2.64 10.64
CA ASN A 184 -4.06 3.44 9.61
C ASN A 184 -5.02 4.22 8.68
N GLY A 185 -6.33 4.10 8.88
CA GLY A 185 -7.35 4.79 8.07
C GLY A 185 -7.55 4.23 6.66
N LEU A 186 -7.03 3.03 6.36
CA LEU A 186 -7.33 2.36 5.08
C LEU A 186 -8.75 1.82 5.02
N GLY A 187 -9.29 1.29 6.13
CA GLY A 187 -10.67 0.84 6.25
C GLY A 187 -11.05 -0.37 5.38
N ILE A 188 -11.79 -1.33 5.91
CA ILE A 188 -12.30 -2.45 5.10
C ILE A 188 -13.40 -1.95 4.17
N GLN A 189 -13.31 -2.29 2.90
CA GLN A 189 -14.30 -1.91 1.89
C GLN A 189 -15.33 -3.01 1.72
N ALA A 190 -16.55 -2.61 1.36
CA ALA A 190 -17.56 -3.52 0.85
C ALA A 190 -17.68 -3.44 -0.67
N PRO A 191 -18.14 -4.52 -1.33
CA PRO A 191 -18.59 -4.45 -2.71
C PRO A 191 -19.66 -3.36 -2.87
N SER A 192 -19.55 -2.58 -3.95
CA SER A 192 -20.45 -1.46 -4.26
C SER A 192 -21.94 -1.83 -4.33
N SER A 193 -22.27 -3.12 -4.47
CA SER A 193 -23.63 -3.68 -4.46
C SER A 193 -24.27 -3.80 -3.07
N LEU A 194 -23.50 -3.66 -1.99
CA LEU A 194 -23.98 -3.76 -0.61
C LEU A 194 -23.97 -2.39 0.07
N LYS A 195 -24.91 -1.52 -0.30
CA LYS A 195 -25.25 -0.39 0.58
C LYS A 195 -26.00 -0.95 1.79
N ARG A 196 -25.36 -1.04 2.95
CA ARG A 196 -26.07 -1.27 4.21
C ARG A 196 -25.65 -0.32 5.30
N SER A 197 -26.70 0.24 5.92
CA SER A 197 -26.72 0.87 7.23
C SER A 197 -26.65 -0.20 8.31
N SER A 198 -25.62 -0.18 9.15
CA SER A 198 -25.71 -0.39 10.60
C SER A 198 -24.29 -0.41 11.16
N SER A 199 -24.05 0.44 12.14
CA SER A 199 -22.85 0.49 12.97
C SER A 199 -22.60 -0.87 13.64
N ILE A 200 -21.65 -1.65 13.13
CA ILE A 200 -21.11 -2.84 13.79
C ILE A 200 -19.88 -2.41 14.59
N GLU A 201 -19.99 -1.42 15.48
CA GLU A 201 -18.85 -1.05 16.33
C GLU A 201 -18.55 -2.13 17.40
N SER A 202 -19.50 -3.03 17.69
CA SER A 202 -19.40 -4.00 18.79
C SER A 202 -18.53 -5.23 18.54
N ASP A 203 -18.07 -5.46 17.30
CA ASP A 203 -17.42 -6.72 16.93
C ASP A 203 -15.91 -6.59 16.67
N PHE A 204 -15.33 -5.39 16.83
CA PHE A 204 -13.91 -5.16 16.58
C PHE A 204 -13.06 -5.46 17.82
N LEU A 205 -12.04 -6.30 17.63
CA LEU A 205 -11.05 -6.55 18.66
C LEU A 205 -9.99 -5.45 18.63
N ASN A 206 -9.90 -4.68 19.72
CA ASN A 206 -8.85 -3.68 19.87
C ASN A 206 -7.48 -4.35 19.95
N VAL A 207 -6.57 -3.91 19.10
CA VAL A 207 -5.18 -4.35 19.09
C VAL A 207 -4.38 -3.51 20.09
N THR A 208 -3.97 -4.11 21.20
CA THR A 208 -3.20 -3.45 22.27
C THR A 208 -1.76 -3.95 22.33
N GLU A 209 -0.84 -3.05 22.67
CA GLU A 209 0.56 -3.37 22.98
C GLU A 209 0.81 -3.30 24.50
N PRO A 210 1.61 -4.20 25.08
CA PRO A 210 2.26 -5.34 24.43
C PRO A 210 1.26 -6.45 24.06
N PHE A 211 1.47 -7.09 22.91
CA PHE A 211 0.68 -8.27 22.52
C PHE A 211 1.32 -9.54 23.07
N LEU A 212 0.54 -10.38 23.73
CA LEU A 212 0.97 -11.69 24.22
C LEU A 212 -0.07 -12.73 23.78
N TRP A 213 0.37 -13.69 22.95
CA TRP A 213 -0.53 -14.68 22.36
C TRP A 213 -1.21 -15.56 23.42
N GLU A 214 -0.53 -15.85 24.51
CA GLU A 214 -1.04 -16.66 25.63
C GLU A 214 -2.22 -15.97 26.33
N GLN A 215 -2.25 -14.64 26.33
CA GLN A 215 -3.28 -13.85 27.02
C GLN A 215 -4.40 -13.40 26.08
N GLN A 216 -4.04 -13.03 24.85
CA GLN A 216 -4.97 -12.41 23.90
C GLN A 216 -5.41 -13.37 22.78
N GLY A 217 -4.75 -14.52 22.64
CA GLY A 217 -4.99 -15.46 21.55
C GLY A 217 -6.39 -16.07 21.54
N GLU A 218 -7.02 -16.30 22.70
CA GLU A 218 -8.42 -16.76 22.73
C GLU A 218 -9.39 -15.71 22.20
N ALA A 219 -9.20 -14.43 22.56
CA ALA A 219 -10.04 -13.35 22.01
C ALA A 219 -9.88 -13.24 20.49
N VAL A 220 -8.66 -13.41 19.96
CA VAL A 220 -8.43 -13.50 18.50
C VAL A 220 -9.13 -14.73 17.92
N ARG A 221 -9.03 -15.91 18.53
CA ARG A 221 -9.73 -17.10 18.04
C ARG A 221 -11.25 -16.92 18.06
N ASP A 222 -11.81 -16.32 19.10
CA ASP A 222 -13.24 -16.04 19.21
C ASP A 222 -13.70 -15.09 18.09
N LEU A 223 -12.95 -14.01 17.83
CA LEU A 223 -13.20 -13.11 16.69
C LEU A 223 -13.27 -13.90 15.37
N PHE A 224 -12.34 -14.81 15.11
CA PHE A 224 -12.33 -15.58 13.87
C PHE A 224 -13.35 -16.72 13.83
N ARG A 225 -13.88 -17.17 14.97
CA ARG A 225 -14.99 -18.12 15.04
C ARG A 225 -16.33 -17.45 14.76
N SER A 226 -16.63 -16.34 15.45
CA SER A 226 -17.98 -15.75 15.46
C SER A 226 -18.08 -14.35 14.85
N GLY A 227 -16.97 -13.62 14.72
CA GLY A 227 -16.98 -12.25 14.19
C GLY A 227 -17.30 -12.19 12.70
N SER A 228 -17.76 -11.03 12.24
CA SER A 228 -18.02 -10.77 10.82
C SER A 228 -16.75 -10.88 9.97
N ARG A 229 -16.92 -11.02 8.65
CA ARG A 229 -15.77 -11.05 7.73
C ARG A 229 -14.99 -9.74 7.82
N GLU A 230 -15.69 -8.62 7.93
CA GLU A 230 -15.15 -7.27 8.00
C GLU A 230 -14.34 -7.08 9.29
N ALA A 231 -14.84 -7.55 10.44
CA ALA A 231 -14.11 -7.48 11.70
C ALA A 231 -12.81 -8.29 11.69
N ARG A 232 -12.82 -9.48 11.07
CA ARG A 232 -11.61 -10.30 10.90
C ARG A 232 -10.58 -9.59 10.02
N LEU A 233 -11.00 -9.01 8.90
CA LEU A 233 -10.09 -8.28 8.00
C LEU A 233 -9.56 -7.00 8.63
N ALA A 234 -10.39 -6.26 9.39
CA ALA A 234 -9.97 -5.08 10.13
C ALA A 234 -8.88 -5.45 11.14
N PHE A 235 -9.07 -6.52 11.91
CA PHE A 235 -8.05 -7.05 12.81
C PHE A 235 -6.75 -7.38 12.08
N ILE A 236 -6.81 -8.00 10.90
CA ILE A 236 -5.59 -8.34 10.13
C ILE A 236 -4.81 -7.07 9.76
N ARG A 237 -5.48 -6.02 9.30
CA ARG A 237 -4.81 -4.74 8.99
C ARG A 237 -4.25 -4.05 10.22
N ASP A 238 -4.98 -4.08 11.34
CA ASP A 238 -4.52 -3.45 12.58
C ASP A 238 -3.35 -4.20 13.21
N ALA A 239 -3.40 -5.54 13.21
CA ALA A 239 -2.30 -6.40 13.63
C ALA A 239 -1.05 -6.18 12.76
N GLN A 240 -1.22 -6.01 11.44
CA GLN A 240 -0.13 -5.64 10.53
C GLN A 240 0.45 -4.27 10.87
N THR A 241 -0.39 -3.27 11.10
CA THR A 241 0.02 -1.89 11.43
C THR A 241 0.84 -1.84 12.71
N ARG A 242 0.51 -2.70 13.69
CA ARG A 242 1.26 -2.85 14.95
C ARG A 242 2.38 -3.90 14.88
N HIS A 243 2.68 -4.43 13.71
CA HIS A 243 3.68 -5.47 13.48
C HIS A 243 3.50 -6.74 14.35
N LEU A 244 2.28 -7.07 14.77
CA LEU A 244 2.04 -8.21 15.67
C LEU A 244 2.32 -9.58 15.06
N PHE A 245 2.37 -9.66 13.73
CA PHE A 245 2.70 -10.91 13.03
C PHE A 245 4.19 -11.30 13.14
N THR A 246 5.01 -10.56 13.88
CA THR A 246 6.29 -11.07 14.40
C THR A 246 6.07 -12.30 15.29
N HIS A 247 4.97 -12.34 16.05
CA HIS A 247 4.54 -13.51 16.81
C HIS A 247 4.13 -14.65 15.89
N SER A 248 4.97 -15.69 15.84
CA SER A 248 4.82 -16.80 14.91
C SER A 248 3.48 -17.54 15.05
N ALA A 249 2.98 -17.70 16.28
CA ALA A 249 1.71 -18.37 16.55
C ALA A 249 0.49 -17.59 16.02
N LEU A 250 0.47 -16.26 16.22
CA LEU A 250 -0.57 -15.39 15.65
C LEU A 250 -0.50 -15.41 14.12
N ARG A 251 0.71 -15.27 13.55
CA ARG A 251 0.93 -15.30 12.10
C ARG A 251 0.43 -16.60 11.49
N ALA A 252 0.84 -17.75 12.03
CA ALA A 252 0.42 -19.06 11.55
C ALA A 252 -1.11 -19.24 11.63
N PHE A 253 -1.73 -18.79 12.73
CA PHE A 253 -3.18 -18.83 12.90
C PHE A 253 -3.89 -17.98 11.83
N VAL A 254 -3.50 -16.71 11.67
CA VAL A 254 -4.13 -15.79 10.71
C VAL A 254 -3.91 -16.23 9.26
N THR A 255 -2.72 -16.71 8.90
CA THR A 255 -2.48 -17.31 7.57
C THR A 255 -3.45 -18.46 7.30
N GLY A 256 -3.65 -19.36 8.27
CA GLY A 256 -4.63 -20.44 8.16
C GLY A 256 -6.06 -19.92 7.96
N GLN A 257 -6.45 -18.88 8.69
CA GLN A 257 -7.76 -18.25 8.55
C GLN A 257 -7.95 -17.56 7.18
N LEU A 258 -6.94 -16.86 6.68
CA LEU A 258 -6.97 -16.26 5.33
C LEU A 258 -7.24 -17.32 4.26
N ARG A 259 -6.57 -18.48 4.34
CA ARG A 259 -6.81 -19.61 3.42
C ARG A 259 -8.25 -20.13 3.53
N LEU A 260 -8.78 -20.31 4.75
CA LEU A 260 -10.17 -20.74 4.97
C LEU A 260 -11.21 -19.71 4.45
N MET A 261 -10.85 -18.43 4.45
CA MET A 261 -11.66 -17.34 3.88
C MET A 261 -11.57 -17.24 2.36
N GLY A 262 -10.81 -18.11 1.69
CA GLY A 262 -10.58 -18.07 0.24
C GLY A 262 -9.57 -17.02 -0.20
N LEU A 263 -8.79 -16.46 0.72
CA LEU A 263 -7.80 -15.39 0.50
C LEU A 263 -6.38 -15.95 0.47
N SER A 264 -6.16 -16.98 -0.36
CA SER A 264 -4.88 -17.72 -0.40
C SER A 264 -3.69 -16.84 -0.80
N GLU A 265 -3.86 -15.89 -1.72
CA GLU A 265 -2.79 -14.97 -2.10
C GLU A 265 -2.38 -14.07 -0.94
N ALA A 266 -3.36 -13.48 -0.24
CA ALA A 266 -3.09 -12.68 0.95
C ALA A 266 -2.40 -13.50 2.06
N ALA A 267 -2.76 -14.77 2.21
CA ALA A 267 -2.09 -15.67 3.15
C ALA A 267 -0.60 -15.87 2.79
N THR A 268 -0.30 -16.11 1.51
CA THR A 268 1.07 -16.22 1.00
C THR A 268 1.84 -14.91 1.19
N TYR A 269 1.24 -13.78 0.85
CA TYR A 269 1.85 -12.46 1.01
C TYR A 269 2.14 -12.12 2.48
N LEU A 270 1.26 -12.54 3.40
CA LEU A 270 1.51 -12.41 4.83
C LEU A 270 2.74 -13.23 5.27
N GLU A 271 2.87 -14.48 4.83
CA GLU A 271 4.04 -15.30 5.18
C GLU A 271 5.34 -14.69 4.62
N GLU A 272 5.31 -14.21 3.39
CA GLU A 272 6.47 -13.61 2.71
C GLU A 272 7.00 -12.35 3.39
N SER A 273 6.10 -11.49 3.88
CA SER A 273 6.48 -10.27 4.61
C SER A 273 7.29 -10.55 5.90
N TYR A 274 7.28 -11.79 6.41
CA TYR A 274 7.91 -12.17 7.68
C TYR A 274 8.87 -13.36 7.55
N TYR A 275 9.26 -13.74 6.33
CA TYR A 275 10.13 -14.91 6.09
C TYR A 275 11.51 -14.81 6.79
N THR A 276 12.00 -13.60 7.03
CA THR A 276 13.29 -13.34 7.69
C THR A 276 13.18 -13.14 9.20
N VAL A 277 11.97 -13.19 9.79
CA VAL A 277 11.79 -13.10 11.24
C VAL A 277 12.15 -14.43 11.86
N ILE A 278 13.24 -14.44 12.63
CA ILE A 278 13.64 -15.59 13.45
C ILE A 278 12.43 -15.93 14.33
N PRO A 279 11.90 -17.18 14.28
CA PRO A 279 10.81 -17.59 15.14
C PRO A 279 11.16 -17.30 16.60
N ASP A 280 10.20 -16.84 17.39
CA ASP A 280 10.36 -16.69 18.83
C ASP A 280 11.06 -17.94 19.36
N THR A 281 12.31 -17.79 19.81
CA THR A 281 13.04 -18.89 20.44
C THR A 281 12.18 -19.34 21.60
N ILE A 282 11.71 -20.58 21.53
CA ILE A 282 11.06 -21.27 22.64
C ILE A 282 12.04 -21.17 23.81
N GLU A 283 11.81 -20.23 24.73
CA GLU A 283 12.42 -20.32 26.05
C GLU A 283 11.80 -21.54 26.72
N SER A 284 12.50 -22.65 26.58
CA SER A 284 12.28 -23.86 27.36
C SER A 284 12.38 -23.50 28.84
N ARG A 285 11.25 -23.51 29.53
CA ARG A 285 11.17 -23.71 30.98
C ARG A 285 10.19 -24.82 31.30
#